data_AF-A0A957AJK6-F1
#
_entry.id   AF-A0A957AJK6-F1
#
_cell.length_a   1.000
_cell.length_b   1.000
_cell.length_c   1.000
_cell.angle_alpha   90.00
_cell.angle_beta   90.00
_cell.angle_gamma   90.00
#
_symmetry.space_group_name_H-M   'P 1'
#
loop_
_entity.id
_entity.type
_entity.pdbx_description
1 polymer ?
#
loop_
_entity_poly.entity_id
_entity_poly.type
_entity_poly.pdbx_seq_one_letter_code
_entity_poly.pdbx_strand_id
1 'polypeptide(L)'
;RTNFRMPDVYSFGLGGGSLVQADPLKIGPQSVGYRITEEARVFGGDTLTTTDIAVASGSADIGDPALVADLDPALVAAAMARIKEMTESAVDRMKTSAEPIPVIVVGGGSILVSFDVAGASELVKPPHFEAANAVGAAIGQISGEVDRVYSLENRSRTEAIDEAKAEATEKAVAAGADPATVQIVDVEDVPLTYLPGNATRIRVKAVGDLTL
;
A
#
# COMPACT_ATOMS: atom_id res chain seq x y z
N ARG A 1 2.93 15.04 -9.79
CA ARG A 1 1.90 14.01 -10.03
C ARG A 1 1.99 13.59 -11.48
N THR A 2 2.36 12.35 -11.75
CA THR A 2 2.27 11.75 -13.08
C THR A 2 0.80 11.35 -13.30
N ASN A 3 0.26 11.57 -14.50
CA ASN A 3 -1.15 11.32 -14.84
C ASN A 3 -1.41 9.81 -15.12
N PHE A 4 -0.94 8.94 -14.23
CA PHE A 4 -1.21 7.51 -14.29
C PHE A 4 -2.33 7.16 -13.32
N ARG A 5 -3.32 6.39 -13.78
CA ARG A 5 -4.30 5.72 -12.90
C ARG A 5 -3.62 4.53 -12.22
N MET A 6 -2.91 4.80 -11.13
CA MET A 6 -2.46 3.81 -10.16
C MET A 6 -3.11 4.11 -8.82
N PRO A 7 -3.33 3.12 -7.94
CA PRO A 7 -3.71 3.38 -6.56
C PRO A 7 -2.79 4.45 -5.96
N ASP A 8 -3.37 5.48 -5.34
CA ASP A 8 -2.56 6.51 -4.68
C ASP A 8 -1.90 5.88 -3.45
N VAL A 9 -0.58 6.03 -3.35
CA VAL A 9 0.21 5.47 -2.25
C VAL A 9 0.99 6.60 -1.63
N TYR A 10 0.75 6.82 -0.34
CA TYR A 10 1.53 7.74 0.47
C TYR A 10 2.52 6.95 1.33
N SER A 11 3.79 6.99 0.93
CA SER A 11 4.88 6.37 1.69
C SER A 11 5.56 7.39 2.59
N PHE A 12 5.79 7.01 3.85
CA PHE A 12 6.54 7.80 4.82
C PHE A 12 7.49 6.90 5.62
N GLY A 13 8.59 7.47 6.11
CA GLY A 13 9.72 6.74 6.69
C GLY A 13 9.50 6.28 8.13
N LEU A 14 8.47 5.48 8.40
CA LEU A 14 8.17 4.90 9.71
C LEU A 14 7.91 3.40 9.61
N GLY A 15 8.71 2.60 10.31
CA GLY A 15 8.51 1.16 10.49
C GLY A 15 9.36 0.67 11.64
N GLY A 16 9.21 -0.60 12.06
CA GLY A 16 9.82 -1.09 13.31
C GLY A 16 11.32 -0.80 13.46
N GLY A 17 12.08 -0.96 12.37
CA GLY A 17 13.52 -0.67 12.35
C GLY A 17 13.89 0.79 12.11
N SER A 18 12.96 1.75 12.12
CA SER A 18 13.28 3.17 11.97
C SER A 18 14.17 3.62 13.14
N LEU A 19 15.26 4.31 12.83
CA LEU A 19 16.22 4.80 13.83
C LEU A 19 15.57 5.87 14.71
N VAL A 20 15.86 5.83 16.01
CA VAL A 20 15.42 6.84 16.98
C VAL A 20 16.65 7.56 17.54
N GLN A 21 16.72 8.87 17.30
CA GLN A 21 17.70 9.77 17.92
C GLN A 21 16.99 10.59 18.99
N ALA A 22 17.55 10.66 20.20
CA ALA A 22 16.90 11.33 21.34
C ALA A 22 17.03 12.87 21.34
N ASP A 23 18.18 13.41 20.89
CA ASP A 23 18.46 14.85 20.94
C ASP A 23 19.10 15.38 19.63
N PRO A 24 18.39 16.25 18.88
CA PRO A 24 16.94 16.45 18.98
C PRO A 24 16.19 15.16 18.60
N LEU A 25 14.97 14.98 19.14
CA LEU A 25 14.15 13.81 18.85
C LEU A 25 13.89 13.68 17.33
N LYS A 26 14.38 12.60 16.74
CA LYS A 26 14.14 12.26 15.32
C LYS A 26 13.85 10.78 15.17
N ILE A 27 12.87 10.46 14.32
CA ILE A 27 12.48 9.09 13.99
C ILE A 27 12.58 8.92 12.48
N GLY A 28 13.40 7.98 12.03
CA GLY A 28 13.65 7.76 10.61
C GLY A 28 14.26 8.99 9.90
N PRO A 29 14.25 9.02 8.55
CA PRO A 29 13.79 7.96 7.65
C PRO A 29 14.79 6.79 7.55
N GLN A 30 15.97 6.92 8.14
CA GLN A 30 16.97 5.84 8.19
C GLN A 30 16.43 4.66 9.01
N SER A 31 16.78 3.45 8.57
CA SER A 31 16.33 2.21 9.19
C SER A 31 17.38 1.12 9.09
N VAL A 32 17.42 0.24 10.10
CA VAL A 32 18.22 -0.99 10.08
C VAL A 32 17.64 -2.06 9.13
N GLY A 33 16.39 -1.89 8.69
CA GLY A 33 15.73 -2.75 7.70
C GLY A 33 15.72 -4.22 8.11
N TYR A 34 16.20 -5.09 7.21
CA TYR A 34 16.25 -6.53 7.44
C TYR A 34 17.18 -6.96 8.59
N ARG A 35 18.09 -6.08 9.04
CA ARG A 35 19.03 -6.34 10.14
C ARG A 35 18.44 -6.04 11.52
N ILE A 36 17.13 -5.84 11.62
CA ILE A 36 16.46 -5.48 12.88
C ILE A 36 16.74 -6.48 14.01
N THR A 37 16.80 -7.78 13.69
CA THR A 37 17.08 -8.85 14.67
C THR A 37 18.54 -8.89 15.13
N GLU A 38 19.43 -8.15 14.47
CA GLU A 38 20.86 -8.06 14.81
C GLU A 38 21.20 -6.70 15.42
N GLU A 39 20.64 -5.61 14.88
CA GLU A 39 21.03 -4.24 15.23
C GLU A 39 20.14 -3.61 16.31
N ALA A 40 18.86 -4.00 16.44
CA ALA A 40 17.97 -3.36 17.42
C ALA A 40 18.24 -3.84 18.85
N ARG A 41 18.07 -2.93 19.82
CA ARG A 41 18.43 -3.18 21.23
C ARG A 41 17.67 -4.34 21.86
N VAL A 42 16.38 -4.47 21.55
CA VAL A 42 15.52 -5.52 22.07
C VAL A 42 15.91 -6.92 21.60
N PHE A 43 16.80 -7.03 20.61
CA PHE A 43 17.40 -8.30 20.17
C PHE A 43 18.88 -8.45 20.55
N GLY A 44 19.43 -7.53 21.35
CA GLY A 44 20.83 -7.54 21.79
C GLY A 44 21.79 -6.72 20.95
N GLY A 45 21.29 -5.92 19.99
CA GLY A 45 22.09 -4.95 19.25
C GLY A 45 22.28 -3.62 19.99
N ASP A 46 22.97 -2.68 19.35
CA ASP A 46 23.31 -1.37 19.94
C ASP A 46 22.48 -0.20 19.38
N THR A 47 21.61 -0.46 18.41
CA THR A 47 20.89 0.60 17.68
C THR A 47 19.49 0.79 18.25
N LEU A 48 19.17 2.01 18.68
CA LEU A 48 17.82 2.34 19.13
C LEU A 48 16.87 2.50 17.93
N THR A 49 15.79 1.74 17.95
CA THR A 49 14.76 1.67 16.91
C THR A 49 13.36 1.91 17.47
N THR A 50 12.38 2.14 16.60
CA THR A 50 10.98 2.27 17.05
C THR A 50 10.39 0.99 17.63
N THR A 51 10.90 -0.19 17.27
CA THR A 51 10.52 -1.45 17.93
C THR A 51 10.94 -1.46 19.40
N ASP A 52 12.13 -0.95 19.71
CA ASP A 52 12.60 -0.83 21.10
C ASP A 52 11.71 0.11 21.91
N ILE A 53 11.30 1.24 21.31
CA ILE A 53 10.36 2.20 21.92
C ILE A 53 9.00 1.53 22.18
N ALA A 54 8.47 0.78 21.21
CA ALA A 54 7.17 0.12 21.35
C ALA A 54 7.17 -0.98 22.43
N VAL A 55 8.29 -1.69 22.60
CA VAL A 55 8.45 -2.68 23.69
C VAL A 55 8.60 -1.97 25.03
N ALA A 56 9.43 -0.94 25.12
CA ALA A 56 9.61 -0.16 26.34
C ALA A 56 8.33 0.58 26.78
N SER A 57 7.45 0.95 25.85
CA SER A 57 6.15 1.54 26.18
C SER A 57 5.09 0.51 26.61
N GLY A 58 5.39 -0.79 26.52
CA GLY A 58 4.44 -1.87 26.75
C GLY A 58 3.41 -2.05 25.62
N SER A 59 3.65 -1.43 24.47
CA SER A 59 2.76 -1.50 23.30
C SER A 59 2.98 -2.74 22.43
N ALA A 60 4.12 -3.43 22.60
CA ALA A 60 4.50 -4.61 21.84
C ALA A 60 5.20 -5.64 22.73
N ASP A 61 5.00 -6.92 22.41
CA ASP A 61 5.67 -8.06 23.05
C ASP A 61 6.55 -8.76 22.00
N ILE A 62 7.79 -8.30 21.87
CA ILE A 62 8.77 -8.81 20.90
C ILE A 62 10.20 -8.65 21.43
N GLY A 63 11.06 -9.63 21.20
CA GLY A 63 12.44 -9.63 21.70
C GLY A 63 12.51 -9.79 23.22
N ASP A 64 13.54 -9.23 23.85
CA ASP A 64 13.74 -9.21 25.30
C ASP A 64 13.48 -7.81 25.88
N PRO A 65 12.34 -7.59 26.58
CA PRO A 65 12.02 -6.31 27.22
C PRO A 65 13.06 -5.83 28.24
N ALA A 66 13.86 -6.74 28.83
CA ALA A 66 14.90 -6.36 29.79
C ALA A 66 16.01 -5.52 29.15
N LEU A 67 16.25 -5.67 27.85
CA LEU A 67 17.30 -4.96 27.10
C LEU A 67 16.95 -3.48 26.79
N VAL A 68 15.70 -3.11 27.01
CA VAL A 68 15.17 -1.75 26.77
C VAL A 68 14.55 -1.13 28.02
N ALA A 69 14.66 -1.80 29.18
CA ALA A 69 14.09 -1.36 30.45
C ALA A 69 14.83 -0.14 31.05
N ASP A 70 16.04 0.15 30.59
CA ASP A 70 16.86 1.30 30.99
C ASP A 70 16.53 2.58 30.22
N LEU A 71 15.65 2.51 29.20
CA LEU A 71 15.28 3.69 28.41
C LEU A 71 14.55 4.72 29.28
N ASP A 72 14.91 5.99 29.11
CA ASP A 72 14.26 7.11 29.78
C ASP A 72 12.76 7.13 29.44
N PRO A 73 11.85 7.02 30.43
CA PRO A 73 10.41 7.09 30.20
C PRO A 73 9.97 8.36 29.45
N ALA A 74 10.65 9.48 29.63
CA ALA A 74 10.35 10.72 28.92
C ALA A 74 10.66 10.60 27.41
N LEU A 75 11.78 9.94 27.06
CA LEU A 75 12.12 9.64 25.67
C LEU A 75 11.11 8.69 25.04
N VAL A 76 10.74 7.62 25.74
CA VAL A 76 9.76 6.64 25.25
C VAL A 76 8.42 7.31 24.98
N ALA A 77 7.91 8.12 25.92
CA ALA A 77 6.67 8.85 25.76
C ALA A 77 6.72 9.85 24.58
N ALA A 78 7.81 10.61 24.46
CA ALA A 78 8.00 11.57 23.37
C ALA A 78 8.09 10.88 22.00
N ALA A 79 8.79 9.75 21.91
CA ALA A 79 8.91 8.97 20.70
C ALA A 79 7.56 8.34 20.28
N MET A 80 6.79 7.78 21.22
CA MET A 80 5.44 7.27 20.94
C MET A 80 4.48 8.37 20.49
N ALA A 81 4.55 9.56 21.11
CA ALA A 81 3.77 10.71 20.66
C ALA A 81 4.14 11.14 19.23
N ARG A 82 5.43 11.11 18.89
CA ARG A 82 5.91 11.41 17.54
C ARG A 82 5.48 10.36 16.51
N ILE A 83 5.52 9.07 16.85
CA ILE A 83 5.00 7.97 16.02
C ILE A 83 3.51 8.16 15.72
N LYS A 84 2.73 8.52 16.75
CA LYS A 84 1.31 8.83 16.61
C LYS A 84 1.07 10.00 15.66
N GLU A 85 1.76 11.12 15.87
CA GLU A 85 1.63 12.31 15.02
C GLU A 85 1.98 12.02 13.55
N MET A 86 3.06 11.26 13.29
CA MET A 86 3.45 10.84 11.94
C MET A 86 2.38 9.97 11.28
N THR A 87 1.77 9.06 12.05
CA THR A 87 0.69 8.18 11.57
C THR A 87 -0.58 8.96 11.28
N GLU A 88 -1.00 9.85 12.18
CA GLU A 88 -2.19 10.71 12.01
C GLU A 88 -2.03 11.63 10.79
N SER A 89 -0.85 12.24 10.61
CA SER A 89 -0.55 13.06 9.43
C SER A 89 -0.62 12.26 8.13
N ALA A 90 -0.19 11.00 8.14
CA ALA A 90 -0.24 10.13 6.96
C ALA A 90 -1.68 9.74 6.61
N VAL A 91 -2.50 9.41 7.63
CA VAL A 91 -3.92 9.11 7.43
C VAL A 91 -4.67 10.33 6.92
N ASP A 92 -4.50 11.50 7.56
CA ASP A 92 -5.16 12.73 7.14
C ASP A 92 -4.83 13.11 5.69
N ARG A 93 -3.56 12.95 5.29
CA ARG A 93 -3.12 13.24 3.92
C ARG A 93 -3.71 12.30 2.87
N MET A 94 -4.06 11.07 3.24
CA MET A 94 -4.66 10.08 2.33
C MET A 94 -6.17 10.25 2.20
N LYS A 95 -6.83 10.82 3.22
CA LYS A 95 -8.27 11.01 3.21
C LYS A 95 -8.69 11.99 2.11
N THR A 96 -9.82 11.68 1.48
CA THR A 96 -10.44 12.53 0.45
C THR A 96 -11.40 13.57 1.04
N SER A 97 -11.74 13.45 2.32
CA SER A 97 -12.60 14.36 3.07
C SER A 97 -12.16 14.43 4.54
N ALA A 98 -12.74 15.35 5.32
CA ALA A 98 -12.47 15.46 6.75
C ALA A 98 -13.13 14.34 7.59
N GLU A 99 -14.13 13.65 7.04
CA GLU A 99 -14.92 12.65 7.76
C GLU A 99 -14.05 11.45 8.19
N PRO A 100 -14.21 10.92 9.42
CA PRO A 100 -13.48 9.74 9.84
C PRO A 100 -13.79 8.52 8.95
N ILE A 101 -12.77 7.74 8.59
CA ILE A 101 -12.92 6.52 7.78
C ILE A 101 -12.30 5.30 8.50
N PRO A 102 -12.76 4.07 8.23
CA PRO A 102 -12.12 2.87 8.79
C PRO A 102 -10.66 2.76 8.34
N VAL A 103 -9.76 2.45 9.26
CA VAL A 103 -8.34 2.22 8.95
C VAL A 103 -7.99 0.77 9.27
N ILE A 104 -7.54 0.05 8.24
CA ILE A 104 -7.07 -1.33 8.37
C ILE A 104 -5.55 -1.31 8.58
N VAL A 105 -5.09 -1.82 9.73
CA VAL A 105 -3.67 -1.85 10.10
C VAL A 105 -3.09 -3.22 9.83
N VAL A 106 -2.14 -3.32 8.90
CA VAL A 106 -1.50 -4.57 8.49
C VAL A 106 0.03 -4.48 8.46
N GLY A 107 0.67 -5.63 8.30
CA GLY A 107 2.13 -5.76 8.24
C GLY A 107 2.82 -5.75 9.61
N GLY A 108 4.10 -6.09 9.61
CA GLY A 108 4.91 -6.19 10.83
C GLY A 108 5.05 -4.87 11.61
N GLY A 109 4.98 -3.73 10.91
CA GLY A 109 5.02 -2.40 11.53
C GLY A 109 3.76 -2.03 12.33
N SER A 110 2.69 -2.83 12.25
CA SER A 110 1.44 -2.60 12.97
C SER A 110 1.61 -2.56 14.49
N ILE A 111 2.70 -3.11 15.04
CA ILE A 111 3.04 -3.03 16.47
C ILE A 111 3.24 -1.58 16.95
N LEU A 112 3.55 -0.66 16.03
CA LEU A 112 3.73 0.76 16.35
C LEU A 112 2.40 1.51 16.51
N VAL A 113 1.28 0.91 16.07
CA VAL A 113 -0.05 1.52 16.09
C VAL A 113 -0.88 0.85 17.19
N SER A 114 -0.68 1.29 18.43
CA SER A 114 -1.37 0.80 19.63
C SER A 114 -2.26 1.87 20.28
N PHE A 115 -2.57 2.92 19.52
CA PHE A 115 -3.31 4.10 19.94
C PHE A 115 -4.42 4.41 18.94
N ASP A 116 -5.42 5.19 19.37
CA ASP A 116 -6.41 5.75 18.45
C ASP A 116 -5.75 6.74 17.50
N VAL A 117 -6.18 6.70 16.23
CA VAL A 117 -5.67 7.57 15.17
C VAL A 117 -6.72 8.63 14.86
N ALA A 118 -6.39 9.90 15.06
CA ALA A 118 -7.26 10.99 14.66
C ALA A 118 -7.59 10.91 13.18
N GLY A 119 -8.88 11.04 12.85
CA GLY A 119 -9.39 10.90 11.49
C GLY A 119 -9.69 9.46 11.06
N ALA A 120 -9.43 8.45 11.89
CA ALA A 120 -9.97 7.11 11.74
C ALA A 120 -11.30 6.96 12.50
N SER A 121 -12.30 6.30 11.90
CA SER A 121 -13.54 5.96 12.61
C SER A 121 -13.37 4.73 13.51
N GLU A 122 -12.51 3.82 13.08
CA GLU A 122 -12.12 2.61 13.79
C GLU A 122 -10.75 2.14 13.29
N LEU A 123 -10.04 1.39 14.13
CA LEU A 123 -8.82 0.69 13.75
C LEU A 123 -9.10 -0.81 13.73
N VAL A 124 -8.97 -1.40 12.55
CA VAL A 124 -9.19 -2.83 12.33
C VAL A 124 -7.84 -3.51 12.12
N LYS A 125 -7.52 -4.46 13.01
CA LYS A 125 -6.36 -5.35 12.85
C LYS A 125 -6.88 -6.76 12.52
N PRO A 126 -6.88 -7.17 11.24
CA PRO A 126 -7.45 -8.46 10.86
C PRO A 126 -6.58 -9.63 11.36
N PRO A 127 -7.13 -10.85 11.46
CA PRO A 127 -6.33 -12.05 11.63
C PRO A 127 -5.27 -12.16 10.53
N HIS A 128 -4.08 -12.67 10.87
CA HIS A 128 -2.97 -12.83 9.94
C HIS A 128 -2.54 -11.52 9.24
N PHE A 129 -2.67 -10.38 9.92
CA PHE A 129 -2.30 -9.05 9.42
C PHE A 129 -0.86 -8.99 8.90
N GLU A 130 0.04 -9.82 9.43
CA GLU A 130 1.43 -9.97 9.02
C GLU A 130 1.58 -10.48 7.58
N ALA A 131 0.61 -11.25 7.08
CA ALA A 131 0.62 -11.87 5.76
C ALA A 131 -0.24 -11.11 4.73
N ALA A 132 -0.76 -9.92 5.06
CA ALA A 132 -1.71 -9.18 4.22
C ALA A 132 -1.22 -8.97 2.77
N ASN A 133 0.08 -8.69 2.56
CA ASN A 133 0.65 -8.55 1.23
C ASN A 133 0.64 -9.88 0.44
N ALA A 134 0.92 -11.00 1.11
CA ALA A 134 0.88 -12.32 0.49
C ALA A 134 -0.56 -12.72 0.14
N VAL A 135 -1.51 -12.44 1.04
CA VAL A 135 -2.95 -12.63 0.78
C VAL A 135 -3.39 -11.77 -0.41
N GLY A 136 -3.01 -10.49 -0.44
CA GLY A 136 -3.32 -9.57 -1.54
C GLY A 136 -2.78 -10.05 -2.89
N ALA A 137 -1.58 -10.64 -2.90
CA ALA A 137 -1.02 -11.27 -4.10
C ALA A 137 -1.77 -12.55 -4.50
N ALA A 138 -2.20 -13.36 -3.53
CA ALA A 138 -2.87 -14.63 -3.78
C ALA A 138 -4.33 -14.49 -4.25
N ILE A 139 -5.04 -13.42 -3.82
CA ILE A 139 -6.41 -13.12 -4.28
C ILE A 139 -6.45 -12.30 -5.57
N GLY A 140 -5.29 -11.92 -6.10
CA GLY A 140 -5.19 -11.13 -7.32
C GLY A 140 -5.77 -11.88 -8.52
N GLN A 141 -6.71 -11.24 -9.21
CA GLN A 141 -7.27 -11.79 -10.44
C GLN A 141 -6.28 -11.65 -11.61
N ILE A 142 -6.34 -12.58 -12.55
CA ILE A 142 -5.55 -12.55 -13.78
C ILE A 142 -6.11 -11.46 -14.70
N SER A 143 -5.26 -10.55 -15.16
CA SER A 143 -5.69 -9.42 -15.99
C SER A 143 -5.10 -9.46 -17.38
N GLY A 144 -5.92 -9.10 -18.37
CA GLY A 144 -5.50 -8.79 -19.73
C GLY A 144 -5.75 -7.31 -20.04
N GLU A 145 -4.78 -6.64 -20.66
CA GLU A 145 -4.87 -5.22 -20.98
C GLU A 145 -4.53 -4.94 -22.45
N VAL A 146 -5.31 -4.03 -23.03
CA VAL A 146 -5.09 -3.45 -24.35
C VAL A 146 -4.99 -1.95 -24.18
N ASP A 147 -3.95 -1.35 -24.74
CA ASP A 147 -3.78 0.10 -24.82
C ASP A 147 -3.13 0.43 -26.16
N ARG A 148 -3.93 0.92 -27.11
CA ARG A 148 -3.46 1.25 -28.45
C ARG A 148 -4.32 2.33 -29.12
N VAL A 149 -3.81 2.89 -30.21
CA VAL A 149 -4.52 3.88 -31.02
C VAL A 149 -5.27 3.18 -32.16
N TYR A 150 -6.55 3.48 -32.30
CA TYR A 150 -7.43 2.99 -33.36
C TYR A 150 -7.77 4.13 -34.32
N SER A 151 -7.70 3.89 -35.63
CA SER A 151 -8.30 4.77 -36.64
C SER A 151 -9.78 4.43 -36.79
N LEU A 152 -10.65 5.45 -36.78
CA LEU A 152 -12.10 5.31 -36.92
C LEU A 152 -12.61 5.70 -38.31
N GLU A 153 -11.73 5.87 -39.30
CA GLU A 153 -12.12 6.28 -40.67
C GLU A 153 -13.12 5.34 -41.34
N ASN A 154 -12.98 4.03 -41.09
CA ASN A 154 -13.77 2.98 -41.75
C ASN A 154 -14.51 2.07 -40.77
N ARG A 155 -14.62 2.47 -39.49
CA ARG A 155 -15.28 1.69 -38.44
C ARG A 155 -15.89 2.61 -37.39
N SER A 156 -16.95 2.15 -36.75
CA SER A 156 -17.56 2.82 -35.61
C SER A 156 -16.68 2.73 -34.36
N ARG A 157 -16.87 3.70 -33.46
CA ARG A 157 -16.29 3.68 -32.12
C ARG A 157 -16.66 2.41 -31.36
N THR A 158 -17.90 1.96 -31.48
CA THR A 158 -18.39 0.74 -30.82
C THR A 158 -17.63 -0.49 -31.31
N GLU A 159 -17.43 -0.65 -32.61
CA GLU A 159 -16.62 -1.74 -33.17
C GLU A 159 -15.16 -1.68 -32.67
N ALA A 160 -14.58 -0.47 -32.51
CA ALA A 160 -13.24 -0.28 -31.93
C ALA A 160 -13.14 -0.72 -30.47
N ILE A 161 -14.13 -0.36 -29.67
CA ILE A 161 -14.20 -0.76 -28.27
C ILE A 161 -14.44 -2.27 -28.14
N ASP A 162 -15.32 -2.85 -28.95
CA ASP A 162 -15.64 -4.27 -28.87
C ASP A 162 -14.48 -5.16 -29.32
N GLU A 163 -13.69 -4.75 -30.33
CA GLU A 163 -12.41 -5.40 -30.65
C GLU A 163 -11.44 -5.34 -29.46
N ALA A 164 -11.28 -4.17 -28.85
CA ALA A 164 -10.36 -4.00 -27.71
C ALA A 164 -10.80 -4.84 -26.49
N LYS A 165 -12.11 -4.98 -26.25
CA LYS A 165 -12.66 -5.87 -25.21
C LYS A 165 -12.40 -7.34 -25.51
N ALA A 166 -12.60 -7.78 -26.75
CA ALA A 166 -12.32 -9.15 -27.15
C ALA A 166 -10.85 -9.48 -26.95
N GLU A 167 -9.95 -8.62 -27.42
CA GLU A 167 -8.50 -8.83 -27.24
C GLU A 167 -8.07 -8.77 -25.77
N ALA A 168 -8.61 -7.85 -24.96
CA ALA A 168 -8.29 -7.81 -23.53
C ALA A 168 -8.73 -9.10 -22.82
N THR A 169 -9.89 -9.64 -23.22
CA THR A 169 -10.41 -10.93 -22.74
C THR A 169 -9.50 -12.08 -23.16
N GLU A 170 -9.12 -12.15 -24.43
CA GLU A 170 -8.19 -13.16 -24.94
C GLU A 170 -6.84 -13.12 -24.22
N LYS A 171 -6.30 -11.92 -23.95
CA LYS A 171 -5.06 -11.75 -23.17
C LYS A 171 -5.21 -12.24 -21.73
N ALA A 172 -6.35 -11.98 -21.07
CA ALA A 172 -6.60 -12.48 -19.73
C ALA A 172 -6.63 -14.01 -19.71
N VAL A 173 -7.36 -14.63 -20.65
CA VAL A 173 -7.43 -16.09 -20.80
C VAL A 173 -6.07 -16.70 -21.12
N ALA A 174 -5.32 -16.10 -22.05
CA ALA A 174 -3.96 -16.54 -22.39
C ALA A 174 -2.99 -16.44 -21.21
N ALA A 175 -3.23 -15.52 -20.27
CA ALA A 175 -2.48 -15.39 -19.02
C ALA A 175 -2.94 -16.36 -17.92
N GLY A 176 -3.96 -17.19 -18.16
CA GLY A 176 -4.45 -18.22 -17.25
C GLY A 176 -5.78 -17.91 -16.56
N ALA A 177 -6.48 -16.84 -16.95
CA ALA A 177 -7.82 -16.57 -16.43
C ALA A 177 -8.83 -17.63 -16.91
N ASP A 178 -9.73 -18.07 -16.02
CA ASP A 178 -10.85 -18.93 -16.39
C ASP A 178 -11.81 -18.15 -17.32
N PRO A 179 -11.98 -18.59 -18.59
CA PRO A 179 -12.86 -17.92 -19.56
C PRO A 179 -14.28 -17.65 -19.05
N ALA A 180 -14.82 -18.49 -18.17
CA ALA A 180 -16.18 -18.34 -17.63
C ALA A 180 -16.31 -17.18 -16.63
N THR A 181 -15.19 -16.70 -16.08
CA THR A 181 -15.16 -15.66 -15.04
C THR A 181 -14.70 -14.29 -15.58
N VAL A 182 -14.23 -14.24 -16.83
CA VAL A 182 -13.66 -13.01 -17.38
C VAL A 182 -14.72 -11.92 -17.54
N GLN A 183 -14.42 -10.74 -17.01
CA GLN A 183 -15.24 -9.55 -17.12
C GLN A 183 -14.40 -8.32 -17.44
N ILE A 184 -15.01 -7.36 -18.13
CA ILE A 184 -14.40 -6.06 -18.42
C ILE A 184 -14.59 -5.14 -17.21
N VAL A 185 -13.49 -4.64 -16.65
CA VAL A 185 -13.51 -3.79 -15.45
C VAL A 185 -13.16 -2.33 -15.72
N ASP A 186 -12.52 -2.04 -16.86
CA ASP A 186 -12.20 -0.68 -17.27
C ASP A 186 -12.24 -0.56 -18.79
N VAL A 187 -12.86 0.52 -19.27
CA VAL A 187 -12.89 0.91 -20.68
C VAL A 187 -12.71 2.42 -20.73
N GLU A 188 -11.66 2.86 -21.41
CA GLU A 188 -11.36 4.26 -21.63
C GLU A 188 -11.10 4.48 -23.12
N ASP A 189 -11.68 5.54 -23.67
CA ASP A 189 -11.38 5.97 -25.03
C ASP A 189 -11.16 7.49 -25.06
N VAL A 190 -10.00 7.88 -25.58
CA VAL A 190 -9.57 9.28 -25.62
C VAL A 190 -9.32 9.66 -27.08
N PRO A 191 -10.16 10.53 -27.67
CA PRO A 191 -9.93 11.04 -29.02
C PRO A 191 -8.60 11.78 -29.13
N LEU A 192 -7.80 11.46 -30.14
CA LEU A 192 -6.52 12.08 -30.45
C LEU A 192 -6.72 13.09 -31.59
N THR A 193 -7.14 14.30 -31.24
CA THR A 193 -7.54 15.37 -32.17
C THR A 193 -6.43 15.87 -33.10
N TYR A 194 -5.17 15.58 -32.80
CA TYR A 194 -4.01 15.97 -33.59
C TYR A 194 -3.58 14.91 -34.62
N LEU A 195 -4.22 13.72 -34.61
CA LEU A 195 -3.94 12.66 -35.58
C LEU A 195 -5.03 12.61 -36.66
N PRO A 196 -4.65 12.41 -37.93
CA PRO A 196 -5.61 12.20 -38.99
C PRO A 196 -6.41 10.91 -38.76
N GLY A 197 -7.60 10.84 -39.34
CA GLY A 197 -8.43 9.63 -39.33
C GLY A 197 -9.26 9.38 -38.07
N ASN A 198 -9.64 10.44 -37.37
CA ASN A 198 -10.46 10.36 -36.17
C ASN A 198 -9.89 9.35 -35.15
N ALA A 199 -8.57 9.40 -34.98
CA ALA A 199 -7.85 8.42 -34.20
C ALA A 199 -8.23 8.52 -32.72
N THR A 200 -8.45 7.38 -32.08
CA THR A 200 -8.85 7.29 -30.68
C THR A 200 -7.94 6.30 -29.97
N ARG A 201 -7.31 6.72 -28.87
CA ARG A 201 -6.61 5.78 -27.98
C ARG A 201 -7.66 5.05 -27.16
N ILE A 202 -7.72 3.74 -27.28
CA ILE A 202 -8.64 2.90 -26.51
C ILE A 202 -7.81 2.04 -25.57
N ARG A 203 -8.17 2.08 -24.29
CA ARG A 203 -7.63 1.25 -23.24
C ARG A 203 -8.73 0.39 -22.64
N VAL A 204 -8.54 -0.92 -22.62
CA VAL A 204 -9.48 -1.87 -22.02
C VAL A 204 -8.74 -2.83 -21.10
N LYS A 205 -9.31 -3.07 -19.91
CA LYS A 205 -8.83 -4.06 -18.96
C LYS A 205 -9.91 -5.10 -18.68
N ALA A 206 -9.55 -6.36 -18.88
CA ALA A 206 -10.34 -7.51 -18.47
C ALA A 206 -9.67 -8.20 -17.27
N VAL A 207 -10.45 -8.79 -16.38
CA VAL A 207 -9.97 -9.61 -15.28
C VAL A 207 -10.79 -10.90 -15.16
N GLY A 208 -10.18 -11.97 -14.69
CA GLY A 208 -10.85 -13.23 -14.34
C GLY A 208 -10.09 -13.99 -13.27
N ASP A 209 -10.74 -15.00 -12.71
CA ASP A 209 -10.15 -15.85 -11.67
C ASP A 209 -9.08 -16.77 -12.29
N LEU A 210 -8.07 -17.14 -11.49
CA LEU A 210 -7.02 -18.05 -11.95
C LEU A 210 -7.61 -19.46 -12.14
N THR A 211 -7.30 -20.08 -13.29
CA THR A 211 -7.58 -21.50 -13.51
C THR A 211 -6.63 -22.33 -12.65
N LEU A 212 -7.14 -22.97 -11.59
CA LEU A 212 -6.37 -23.87 -10.71
C LEU A 212 -6.31 -25.30 -11.25
#